data_AF-A0A947H7W5-F1
#
_entry.id   AF-A0A947H7W5-F1
#
_cell.length_a   1.000
_cell.length_b   1.000
_cell.length_c   1.000
_cell.angle_alpha   90.00
_cell.angle_beta   90.00
_cell.angle_gamma   90.00
#
_symmetry.space_group_name_H-M   'P 1'
#
loop_
_entity.id
_entity.type
_entity.pdbx_description
1 polymer ?
#
loop_
_entity_poly.entity_id
_entity_poly.type
_entity_poly.pdbx_seq_one_letter_code
_entity_poly.pdbx_strand_id
1 'polypeptide(L)'
;MNQDFWDLSALIQVSKAAALAYREKLPVLTESVDQAMTECPNITQLLGNNPLQVMYTNHSNHALFIAGLLHLNDFLLLSKLPKMSEL
;
A
#
# COMPACT_ATOMS: atom_id res chain seq x y z
N MET A 1 -28.11 -2.70 3.83
CA MET A 1 -26.80 -3.11 4.38
C MET A 1 -26.04 -1.82 4.59
N ASN A 2 -25.91 -1.34 5.83
CA ASN A 2 -25.19 -0.09 6.11
C ASN A 2 -23.72 -0.31 5.77
N GLN A 3 -23.23 0.38 4.75
CA GLN A 3 -21.79 0.53 4.58
C GLN A 3 -21.38 1.62 5.57
N ASP A 4 -20.83 1.23 6.70
CA ASP A 4 -20.20 2.15 7.63
C ASP A 4 -18.99 2.75 6.91
N PHE A 5 -19.19 3.92 6.29
CA PHE A 5 -18.10 4.71 5.74
C PHE A 5 -17.24 5.18 6.91
N TRP A 6 -16.02 4.65 7.00
CA TRP A 6 -15.02 5.14 7.95
C TRP A 6 -14.80 6.63 7.73
N ASP A 7 -14.99 7.44 8.78
CA ASP A 7 -14.59 8.84 8.74
C ASP A 7 -13.06 8.91 8.78
N LEU A 8 -12.45 8.99 7.59
CA LEU A 8 -11.00 9.06 7.44
C LEU A 8 -10.40 10.35 8.04
N SER A 9 -11.22 11.37 8.32
CA SER A 9 -10.76 12.58 9.01
C SER A 9 -10.51 12.37 10.50
N ALA A 10 -11.05 11.28 11.08
CA ALA A 10 -10.82 10.87 12.46
C ALA A 10 -9.55 10.01 12.64
N LEU A 11 -8.79 9.73 11.56
CA LEU A 11 -7.55 8.98 11.65
C LEU A 11 -6.48 9.76 12.43
N ILE A 12 -5.79 9.04 13.32
CA ILE A 12 -4.70 9.59 14.12
C ILE A 12 -3.62 10.13 13.18
N GLN A 13 -3.28 11.40 13.39
CA GLN A 13 -2.22 12.07 12.65
C GLN A 13 -0.87 11.43 13.00
N VAL A 14 -0.10 11.07 11.98
CA VAL A 14 1.21 10.46 12.10
C VAL A 14 2.24 11.54 12.36
N SER A 15 3.14 11.30 13.32
CA SER A 15 4.24 12.23 13.58
C SER A 15 5.19 12.32 12.40
N LYS A 16 5.79 13.49 12.17
CA LYS A 16 6.81 13.66 11.13
C LYS A 16 7.96 12.65 11.25
N ALA A 17 8.38 12.33 12.48
CA ALA A 17 9.43 11.35 12.74
C ALA A 17 9.04 9.94 12.26
N ALA A 18 7.80 9.51 12.53
CA ALA A 18 7.30 8.22 12.07
C ALA A 18 7.17 8.17 10.54
N ALA A 19 6.68 9.25 9.90
CA ALA A 19 6.59 9.33 8.45
C ALA A 19 7.97 9.27 7.77
N LEU A 20 8.99 9.92 8.36
CA LEU A 20 10.37 9.85 7.89
C LEU A 20 10.95 8.44 8.07
N ALA A 21 10.76 7.82 9.24
CA ALA A 21 11.22 6.46 9.50
C ALA A 21 10.62 5.46 8.51
N TYR A 22 9.32 5.59 8.19
CA TYR A 22 8.68 4.76 7.16
C TYR A 22 9.35 4.95 5.80
N ARG A 23 9.57 6.21 5.39
CA ARG A 23 10.20 6.54 4.10
C ARG A 23 11.63 5.99 3.99
N GLU A 24 12.42 6.09 5.05
CA GLU A 24 13.79 5.56 5.09
C GLU A 24 13.83 4.03 5.01
N LYS A 25 12.78 3.36 5.48
CA LYS A 25 12.66 1.89 5.46
C LYS A 25 11.97 1.34 4.23
N LEU A 26 11.57 2.18 3.27
CA LEU A 26 10.89 1.75 2.04
C LEU A 26 11.55 0.53 1.37
N PRO A 27 12.88 0.51 1.09
CA PRO A 27 13.49 -0.62 0.39
C PRO A 27 13.33 -1.95 1.15
N VAL A 28 13.51 -1.91 2.46
CA VAL A 28 13.41 -3.08 3.34
C VAL A 28 11.97 -3.57 3.43
N LEU A 29 11.01 -2.65 3.54
CA LEU A 29 9.58 -2.99 3.61
C LEU A 29 9.10 -3.61 2.30
N THR A 30 9.49 -3.04 1.15
CA THR A 30 9.12 -3.58 -0.16
C THR A 30 9.75 -4.93 -0.43
N GLU A 31 11.04 -5.10 -0.13
CA GLU A 31 11.73 -6.38 -0.29
C GLU A 31 11.11 -7.47 0.60
N SER A 32 10.75 -7.13 1.84
CA SER A 32 10.11 -8.07 2.76
C SER A 32 8.76 -8.57 2.26
N VAL A 33 7.93 -7.71 1.67
CA VAL A 33 6.63 -8.13 1.12
C VAL A 33 6.81 -8.87 -0.21
N ASP A 34 7.75 -8.46 -1.05
CA ASP A 34 8.10 -9.15 -2.29
C ASP A 34 8.52 -10.59 -2.02
N GLN A 35 9.39 -10.79 -1.03
CA GLN A 35 9.83 -12.12 -0.62
C GLN A 35 8.66 -12.94 -0.06
N ALA A 36 7.91 -12.40 0.90
CA ALA A 36 6.80 -13.10 1.52
C ALA A 36 5.73 -13.54 0.50
N MET A 37 5.45 -12.70 -0.50
CA MET A 37 4.49 -13.04 -1.56
C MET A 37 5.06 -14.00 -2.59
N THR A 38 6.36 -13.91 -2.90
CA THR A 38 7.01 -14.87 -3.83
C THR A 38 7.03 -16.29 -3.26
N GLU A 39 7.18 -16.41 -1.94
CA GLU A 39 7.14 -17.69 -1.21
C GLU A 39 5.70 -18.19 -0.99
N CYS A 40 4.69 -17.41 -1.36
CA CYS A 40 3.30 -17.74 -1.11
C CYS A 40 2.84 -18.91 -2.00
N PRO A 41 2.34 -20.04 -1.45
CA PRO A 41 2.03 -21.24 -2.23
C PRO A 41 1.00 -21.03 -3.36
N ASN A 42 0.11 -20.03 -3.22
CA ASN A 42 -0.92 -19.71 -4.20
C ASN A 42 -0.60 -18.44 -5.02
N ILE A 43 0.65 -17.99 -5.05
CA ILE A 43 1.04 -16.75 -5.73
C ILE A 43 0.61 -16.70 -7.20
N THR A 44 0.72 -17.82 -7.93
CA THR A 44 0.28 -17.89 -9.33
C THR A 44 -1.22 -17.64 -9.48
N GLN A 45 -2.04 -18.09 -8.54
CA GLN A 45 -3.47 -17.81 -8.54
C GLN A 45 -3.76 -16.32 -8.25
N LEU A 46 -3.02 -15.73 -7.31
CA LEU A 46 -3.18 -14.32 -6.94
C LEU A 46 -2.77 -13.36 -8.05
N LEU A 47 -1.72 -13.70 -8.81
CA LEU A 47 -1.25 -12.89 -9.94
C LEU A 47 -2.00 -13.17 -11.25
N GLY A 48 -2.67 -14.32 -11.35
CA GLY A 48 -3.24 -14.81 -12.60
C GLY A 48 -2.15 -14.99 -13.66
N ASN A 49 -2.33 -14.37 -14.83
CA ASN A 49 -1.38 -14.46 -15.94
C ASN A 49 -0.25 -13.40 -15.88
N ASN A 50 -0.19 -12.60 -14.80
CA ASN A 50 0.82 -11.55 -14.67
C ASN A 50 2.15 -12.09 -14.15
N PRO A 51 3.29 -11.57 -14.63
CA PRO A 51 4.60 -11.92 -14.08
C PRO A 51 4.80 -11.29 -12.70
N LEU A 52 5.69 -11.89 -11.88
CA LEU A 52 6.08 -11.36 -10.56
C LEU A 52 6.50 -9.88 -10.59
N GLN A 53 7.11 -9.44 -11.68
CA GLN A 53 7.53 -8.05 -11.85
C GLN A 53 6.38 -7.04 -11.73
N VAL A 54 5.15 -7.41 -12.14
CA VAL A 54 3.96 -6.56 -11.99
C VAL A 54 3.64 -6.37 -10.51
N MET A 55 3.75 -7.43 -9.71
CA MET A 55 3.56 -7.38 -8.26
C MET A 55 4.64 -6.52 -7.58
N TYR A 56 5.91 -6.71 -7.91
CA TYR A 56 7.00 -5.90 -7.34
C TYR A 56 6.82 -4.41 -7.64
N THR A 57 6.40 -4.10 -8.87
CA THR A 57 6.08 -2.73 -9.29
C THR A 57 4.89 -2.20 -8.49
N ASN A 58 3.86 -3.03 -8.29
CA ASN A 58 2.70 -2.69 -7.47
C ASN A 58 3.12 -2.35 -6.03
N HIS A 59 3.89 -3.22 -5.38
CA HIS A 59 4.37 -3.00 -4.00
C HIS A 59 5.19 -1.73 -3.86
N SER A 60 6.12 -1.46 -4.79
CA SER A 60 6.90 -0.22 -4.80
C SER A 60 6.01 1.03 -4.92
N ASN A 61 5.05 1.02 -5.85
CA ASN A 61 4.11 2.13 -6.05
C ASN A 61 3.25 2.37 -4.81
N HIS A 62 2.72 1.31 -4.19
CA HIS A 62 1.93 1.40 -2.96
C HIS A 62 2.77 1.95 -1.79
N ALA A 63 4.00 1.47 -1.63
CA ALA A 63 4.87 1.93 -0.55
C ALA A 63 5.19 3.42 -0.67
N LEU A 64 5.49 3.90 -1.89
CA LEU A 64 5.68 5.33 -2.19
C LEU A 64 4.43 6.16 -1.90
N PHE A 65 3.26 5.67 -2.32
CA PHE A 65 1.98 6.34 -2.05
C PHE A 65 1.72 6.47 -0.55
N ILE A 66 1.90 5.40 0.22
CA ILE A 66 1.74 5.41 1.68
C ILE A 66 2.73 6.39 2.31
N ALA A 67 4.00 6.41 1.89
CA ALA A 67 4.98 7.36 2.40
C ALA A 67 4.53 8.82 2.17
N GLY A 68 3.94 9.12 1.01
CA GLY A 68 3.36 10.42 0.72
C GLY A 68 2.18 10.77 1.64
N LEU A 69 1.25 9.83 1.80
CA LEU A 69 0.09 10.00 2.68
C LEU A 69 0.49 10.23 4.14
N LEU A 70 1.44 9.44 4.68
CA LEU A 70 1.94 9.62 6.05
C LEU A 70 2.68 10.95 6.22
N HIS A 71 3.42 11.40 5.19
CA HIS A 71 4.14 12.66 5.22
C HIS A 71 3.19 13.88 5.19
N LEU A 72 2.13 13.80 4.40
CA LEU A 72 1.13 14.86 4.25
C LEU A 72 0.04 14.80 5.33
N ASN A 73 -0.10 13.68 6.02
CA ASN A 73 -1.23 13.36 6.90
C ASN A 73 -2.61 13.49 6.22
N ASP A 74 -2.63 13.42 4.88
CA ASP A 74 -3.85 13.53 4.08
C ASP A 74 -4.37 12.13 3.73
N PHE A 75 -5.09 11.53 4.68
CA PHE A 75 -5.67 10.20 4.51
C PHE A 75 -6.87 10.18 3.55
N LEU A 76 -7.42 11.34 3.17
CA LEU A 76 -8.46 11.40 2.15
C LEU A 76 -7.93 10.95 0.78
N LEU A 77 -6.61 10.99 0.57
CA LEU A 77 -6.00 10.44 -0.65
C LEU A 77 -6.28 8.95 -0.85
N LEU A 78 -6.57 8.18 0.21
CA LEU A 78 -6.98 6.76 0.08
C LEU A 78 -8.25 6.61 -0.77
N SER A 79 -9.14 7.59 -0.73
CA SER A 79 -10.38 7.57 -1.52
C SER A 79 -10.16 7.75 -3.03
N LYS A 80 -8.94 8.14 -3.44
CA LYS A 80 -8.57 8.33 -4.85
C LYS A 80 -7.95 7.09 -5.49
N LEU A 81 -7.76 6.01 -4.71
CA LEU A 81 -7.32 4.74 -5.29
C LEU A 81 -8.40 4.21 -6.25
N PRO A 82 -8.02 3.76 -7.46
CA PRO A 82 -8.97 3.17 -8.39
C PRO A 82 -9.63 1.97 -7.72
N LYS A 83 -10.96 1.85 -7.89
CA LYS A 83 -11.68 0.70 -7.36
C LYS A 83 -11.24 -0.54 -8.10
N MET A 84 -11.13 -1.67 -7.39
CA MET A 84 -10.81 -2.96 -8.00
C MET A 84 -11.80 -3.39 -9.12
N SER A 85 -12.96 -2.75 -9.23
CA SER A 85 -13.92 -2.95 -10.33
C SER A 85 -13.55 -2.23 -11.64
N GLU A 86 -12.48 -1.44 -11.64
CA GLU A 86 -12.06 -0.58 -12.76
C GLU A 86 -10.69 -0.98 -13.34
N LEU A 87 -10.16 -2.14 -12.92
CA LEU A 87 -8.94 -2.79 -13.41
C LEU A 87 -9.27 -4.17 -14.01
#